data_AF-A0A971A688-F1
#
_entry.id   AF-A0A971A688-F1
#
_cell.length_a   1.000
_cell.length_b   1.000
_cell.length_c   1.000
_cell.angle_alpha   90.00
_cell.angle_beta   90.00
_cell.angle_gamma   90.00
#
_symmetry.space_group_name_H-M   'P 1'
#
loop_
_entity.id
_entity.type
_entity.pdbx_description
1 polymer ?
#
loop_
_entity_poly.entity_id
_entity_poly.type
_entity_poly.pdbx_seq_one_letter_code
_entity_poly.pdbx_strand_id
1 'polypeptide(L)' 'MERTHMFERFTEHAREVMSLANQEAQQFGHEFIGTEHILWGLAKEV' A
#
# COMPACT_ATOMS: atom_id res chain seq x y z
N MET A 1 6.05 -16.77 1.81
CA MET A 1 7.18 -15.98 2.37
C MET A 1 7.83 -15.18 1.25
N GLU A 2 7.12 -14.17 0.71
CA GLU A 2 7.61 -13.40 -0.46
C GLU A 2 7.34 -11.89 -0.32
N ARG A 3 6.21 -11.51 0.32
CA ARG A 3 5.87 -10.09 0.58
C ARG A 3 6.86 -9.36 1.50
N THR A 4 7.52 -10.08 2.41
CA THR A 4 8.42 -9.46 3.39
C THR A 4 9.63 -8.82 2.72
N HIS A 5 10.13 -9.43 1.63
CA HIS A 5 11.33 -8.96 0.91
C HIS A 5 11.06 -7.71 0.06
N MET A 6 9.83 -7.56 -0.46
CA MET A 6 9.45 -6.46 -1.36
C MET A 6 9.58 -5.07 -0.71
N PHE A 7 9.42 -4.98 0.61
CA PHE A 7 9.41 -3.71 1.35
C PHE A 7 10.51 -3.62 2.42
N GLU A 8 11.58 -4.39 2.32
CA GLU A 8 12.66 -4.36 3.31
C GLU A 8 13.29 -2.97 3.45
N ARG A 9 13.41 -2.25 2.33
CA ARG A 9 13.98 -0.89 2.28
C ARG A 9 13.00 0.21 2.71
N PHE A 10 11.74 -0.12 2.93
CA PHE A 10 10.73 0.86 3.33
C PHE A 10 10.77 1.07 4.83
N THR A 11 10.50 2.30 5.26
CA THR A 11 10.19 2.59 6.66
C THR A 11 8.90 1.87 7.06
N GLU A 12 8.65 1.74 8.36
CA GLU A 12 7.41 1.15 8.87
C GLU A 12 6.17 1.86 8.32
N HIS A 13 6.15 3.20 8.39
CA HIS A 13 5.12 4.04 7.77
C HIS A 13 4.91 3.75 6.28
N ALA A 14 5.99 3.66 5.50
CA ALA A 14 5.87 3.35 4.07
C ALA A 14 5.31 1.94 3.81
N ARG A 15 5.57 0.95 4.68
CA ARG A 15 4.94 -0.38 4.59
C ARG A 15 3.45 -0.31 4.91
N GLU A 16 3.06 0.50 5.88
CA GLU A 16 1.66 0.71 6.24
C GLU A 16 0.88 1.38 5.10
N VAL A 17 1.43 2.43 4.49
CA VAL A 17 0.87 3.09 3.30
C VAL A 17 0.63 2.08 2.17
N MET A 18 1.59 1.21 1.88
CA MET A 18 1.42 0.19 0.83
C MET A 18 0.35 -0.87 1.19
N SER A 19 0.22 -1.20 2.47
CA SER A 19 -0.85 -2.08 2.96
C SER A 19 -2.23 -1.43 2.77
N LEU A 20 -2.36 -0.14 3.13
CA LEU A 20 -3.59 0.64 2.96
C LEU A 20 -3.95 0.78 1.47
N ALA A 21 -2.99 1.11 0.61
CA ALA A 21 -3.18 1.21 -0.83
C ALA A 21 -3.65 -0.12 -1.45
N ASN A 22 -3.08 -1.25 -1.00
CA ASN A 22 -3.51 -2.56 -1.46
C ASN A 22 -4.93 -2.92 -0.97
N GLN A 23 -5.30 -2.56 0.26
CA GLN A 23 -6.66 -2.78 0.77
C GLN A 23 -7.70 -1.99 -0.04
N GLU A 24 -7.42 -0.73 -0.36
CA GLU A 24 -8.31 0.09 -1.17
C GLU A 24 -8.47 -0.47 -2.59
N ALA A 25 -7.37 -0.83 -3.26
CA ALA A 25 -7.42 -1.43 -4.58
C ALA A 25 -8.28 -2.71 -4.58
N GLN A 26 -8.13 -3.56 -3.56
CA GLN A 26 -8.97 -4.77 -3.40
C GLN A 26 -10.45 -4.44 -3.14
N GLN A 27 -10.72 -3.42 -2.33
CA GLN A 27 -12.08 -3.00 -2.00
C GLN A 27 -12.86 -2.55 -3.26
N PHE A 28 -12.19 -1.89 -4.21
CA PHE A 28 -12.79 -1.45 -5.47
C PHE A 28 -12.61 -2.44 -6.63
N GLY A 29 -11.95 -3.58 -6.40
CA GLY A 29 -11.73 -4.60 -7.42
C GLY A 29 -10.73 -4.19 -8.51
N HIS A 30 -9.79 -3.30 -8.20
CA HIS A 30 -8.73 -2.91 -9.12
C HIS A 30 -7.63 -3.98 -9.16
N GLU A 31 -7.21 -4.33 -10.37
CA GLU A 31 -6.23 -5.40 -10.60
C GLU A 31 -4.79 -4.99 -10.20
N PHE A 32 -4.55 -3.69 -10.01
CA PHE A 32 -3.25 -3.13 -9.68
C PHE A 32 -3.36 -1.94 -8.73
N ILE A 33 -2.27 -1.70 -7.99
CA ILE A 33 -2.13 -0.51 -7.14
C ILE A 33 -1.65 0.65 -8.02
N GLY A 34 -2.59 1.46 -8.49
CA GLY A 34 -2.31 2.77 -9.11
C GLY A 34 -1.79 3.82 -8.12
N THR A 35 -1.31 4.96 -8.63
CA THR A 35 -0.77 6.05 -7.79
C THR A 35 -1.84 6.71 -6.92
N GLU A 36 -3.09 6.67 -7.35
CA GLU A 36 -4.26 7.11 -6.59
C GLU A 36 -4.41 6.35 -5.27
N HIS A 37 -4.14 5.05 -5.25
CA HIS A 37 -4.21 4.24 -4.03
C HIS A 37 -3.08 4.55 -3.07
N ILE A 38 -1.89 4.86 -3.61
CA ILE A 38 -0.75 5.30 -2.80
C ILE A 38 -1.07 6.65 -2.17
N LEU A 39 -1.62 7.59 -2.94
CA LEU A 39 -2.03 8.89 -2.44
C LEU A 39 -3.09 8.77 -1.33
N TRP A 40 -4.09 7.90 -1.53
CA TRP A 40 -5.10 7.63 -0.51
C TRP A 40 -4.47 6.98 0.74
N GLY A 41 -3.57 6.01 0.57
CA GLY A 41 -2.84 5.39 1.67
C GLY A 41 -2.03 6.40 2.49
N LEU A 42 -1.32 7.32 1.82
CA LEU A 42 -0.60 8.43 2.46
C LEU A 42 -1.54 9.38 3.20
N ALA A 43 -2.73 9.63 2.67
CA ALA A 43 -3.72 10.50 3.31
C ALA A 43 -4.44 9.83 4.51
N LYS A 44 -4.34 8.51 4.64
CA LYS A 44 -4.97 7.72 5.71
C LYS A 44 -4.03 7.36 6.85
N GLU A 45 -2.74 7.27 6.56
CA GLU A 45 -1.69 7.07 7.54
C GLU A 45 -1.51 8.34 8.40
N VAL A 46 -1.44 8.20 9.73
CA VAL A 46 -1.43 9.30 10.73
C VAL A 46 -0.42 9.07 11.84
#